data_AF-A0A1H9MRG4-F1
#
_entry.id   AF-A0A1H9MRG4-F1
#
_cell.length_a   1.000
_cell.length_b   1.000
_cell.length_c   1.000
_cell.angle_alpha   90.00
_cell.angle_beta   90.00
_cell.angle_gamma   90.00
#
_symmetry.space_group_name_H-M   'P 1'
#
loop_
_entity.id
_entity.type
_entity.pdbx_description
1 polymer ?
#
loop_
_entity_poly.entity_id
_entity_poly.type
_entity_poly.pdbx_seq_one_letter_code
_entity_poly.pdbx_strand_id
1 'polypeptide(L)'
;MTVTVLPIFETEFKPQRSLAKVMNDRLQKAAKELQTIHFSALSGRGFSADDLVVYISYTPKYKIRYRIVNDVPADIEYFVAERCGRLGYLLWRSYVEEVVD
;
A
#
# COMPACT_ATOMS: atom_id res chain seq x y z
N MET A 1 -2.55 10.61 14.08
CA MET A 1 -2.10 9.60 13.11
C MET A 1 -1.19 10.18 12.05
N THR A 2 0.04 9.66 11.96
CA THR A 2 0.94 9.88 10.82
C THR A 2 0.63 8.85 9.76
N VAL A 3 0.37 9.29 8.53
CA VAL A 3 0.16 8.37 7.40
C VAL A 3 1.44 8.28 6.57
N THR A 4 1.96 7.06 6.42
CA THR A 4 3.14 6.75 5.60
C THR A 4 2.78 5.69 4.58
N VAL A 5 3.07 5.96 3.31
CA VAL A 5 2.89 4.98 2.22
C VAL A 5 4.24 4.70 1.56
N LEU A 6 4.71 3.46 1.65
CA LEU A 6 6.02 3.06 1.13
C LEU A 6 5.87 2.23 -0.15
N PRO A 7 6.46 2.67 -1.27
CA PRO A 7 6.55 1.87 -2.48
C PRO A 7 7.69 0.83 -2.35
N ILE A 8 7.35 -0.44 -2.51
CA ILE A 8 8.29 -1.56 -2.53
C ILE A 8 8.62 -1.91 -3.99
N PHE A 9 9.84 -1.56 -4.41
CA PHE A 9 10.31 -1.77 -5.80
C PHE A 9 10.80 -3.20 -6.05
N GLU A 10 11.13 -3.93 -4.99
CA GLU A 10 11.46 -5.35 -5.07
C GLU A 10 10.21 -6.12 -5.47
N THR A 11 10.31 -6.84 -6.57
CA THR A 11 9.21 -7.62 -7.14
C THR A 11 9.69 -9.03 -7.44
N GLU A 12 8.76 -9.98 -7.43
CA GLU A 12 9.01 -11.40 -7.73
C GLU A 12 9.34 -11.65 -9.22
N PHE A 13 9.28 -10.60 -10.05
CA PHE A 13 9.57 -10.64 -11.48
C PHE A 13 10.62 -9.58 -11.83
N LYS A 14 11.33 -9.77 -12.95
CA LYS A 14 12.35 -8.83 -13.43
C LYS A 14 11.89 -8.10 -14.68
N PRO A 15 11.36 -6.87 -14.57
CA PRO A 15 11.01 -6.07 -15.74
C PRO A 15 12.28 -5.65 -16.50
N GLN A 16 12.14 -5.41 -17.81
CA GLN A 16 13.21 -4.77 -18.59
C GLN A 16 13.57 -3.41 -17.99
N ARG A 17 14.83 -2.99 -18.08
CA ARG A 17 15.36 -1.82 -17.34
C ARG A 17 14.57 -0.52 -17.59
N SER A 18 14.16 -0.26 -18.83
CA SER A 18 13.35 0.92 -19.19
C SER A 18 11.96 0.88 -18.56
N LEU A 19 11.31 -0.30 -18.59
CA LEU A 19 10.01 -0.53 -17.97
C LEU A 19 10.10 -0.41 -16.44
N ALA A 20 11.17 -0.94 -15.84
CA ALA A 20 11.42 -0.87 -14.40
C ALA A 20 11.42 0.59 -13.89
N LYS A 21 12.11 1.49 -14.61
CA LYS A 21 12.14 2.91 -14.27
C LYS A 21 10.74 3.54 -14.30
N VAL A 22 10.01 3.34 -15.40
CA VAL A 22 8.65 3.89 -15.56
C VAL A 22 7.71 3.35 -14.49
N MET A 23 7.82 2.07 -14.15
CA MET A 23 7.04 1.46 -13.08
C MET A 23 7.36 2.05 -11.72
N ASN A 24 8.65 2.20 -11.38
CA ASN A 24 9.06 2.79 -10.10
C ASN A 24 8.58 4.23 -9.94
N ASP A 25 8.72 5.05 -10.98
CA ASP A 25 8.27 6.45 -10.98
C ASP A 25 6.73 6.52 -10.78
N ARG A 26 5.98 5.64 -11.43
CA ARG A 26 4.51 5.53 -11.25
C ARG A 26 4.13 5.07 -9.85
N LEU A 27 4.85 4.09 -9.28
CA LEU A 27 4.57 3.58 -7.95
C LEU A 27 4.90 4.63 -6.87
N GLN A 28 5.99 5.38 -7.03
CA GLN A 28 6.30 6.51 -6.14
C GLN A 28 5.20 7.58 -6.18
N LYS A 29 4.74 7.93 -7.38
CA LYS A 29 3.62 8.87 -7.53
C LYS A 29 2.35 8.34 -6.86
N ALA A 30 2.01 7.07 -7.08
CA ALA A 30 0.85 6.44 -6.46
C ALA A 30 0.94 6.42 -4.92
N ALA A 31 2.13 6.14 -4.36
CA ALA A 31 2.35 6.21 -2.91
C ALA A 31 2.11 7.62 -2.37
N LYS A 32 2.63 8.64 -3.06
CA LYS A 32 2.44 10.04 -2.69
C LYS A 32 0.97 10.44 -2.73
N GLU A 33 0.27 10.09 -3.81
CA GLU A 33 -1.17 10.38 -3.98
C GLU A 33 -2.02 9.67 -2.93
N LEU A 34 -1.72 8.41 -2.61
CA LEU A 34 -2.38 7.70 -1.50
C LEU A 34 -2.21 8.47 -0.20
N GLN A 35 -0.98 8.83 0.14
CA GLN A 35 -0.67 9.53 1.39
C GLN A 35 -1.34 10.92 1.47
N THR A 36 -1.24 11.74 0.43
CA THR A 36 -1.63 13.16 0.50
C THR A 36 -3.05 13.45 0.05
N ILE A 37 -3.66 12.57 -0.76
CA ILE A 37 -5.00 12.80 -1.32
C ILE A 37 -5.96 11.78 -0.75
N HIS A 38 -5.73 10.49 -0.98
CA HIS A 38 -6.71 9.45 -0.66
C HIS A 38 -6.84 9.18 0.84
N PHE A 39 -5.74 9.28 1.59
CA PHE A 39 -5.70 9.08 3.04
C PHE A 39 -5.63 10.40 3.84
N SER A 40 -5.86 11.54 3.17
CA SER A 40 -5.84 12.87 3.81
C SER A 40 -6.80 12.95 5.00
N ALA A 41 -7.96 12.28 4.94
CA ALA A 41 -8.94 12.26 6.03
C ALA A 41 -8.45 11.58 7.32
N LEU A 42 -7.39 10.76 7.24
CA LEU A 42 -6.77 10.10 8.40
C LEU A 42 -5.62 10.93 8.99
N SER A 43 -5.25 12.03 8.34
CA SER A 43 -4.16 12.91 8.78
C SER A 43 -4.74 14.14 9.48
N GLY A 44 -4.20 14.50 10.65
CA GLY A 44 -4.57 15.75 11.35
C GLY A 44 -4.75 15.60 12.86
N ARG A 45 -5.11 16.72 13.50
CA ARG A 45 -5.37 16.77 14.95
C ARG A 45 -6.71 16.10 15.26
N GLY A 46 -6.71 15.10 16.14
CA GLY A 46 -7.93 14.42 16.62
C GLY A 46 -7.89 12.90 16.52
N PHE A 47 -6.99 12.33 15.72
CA PHE A 47 -6.72 10.90 15.75
C PHE A 47 -5.77 10.55 16.90
N SER A 48 -5.91 9.34 17.44
CA SER A 48 -4.95 8.77 18.39
C SER A 48 -3.52 8.85 17.83
N ALA A 49 -2.54 8.73 18.73
CA ALA A 49 -1.12 8.78 18.39
C ALA A 49 -0.65 7.65 17.47
N ASP A 50 -1.56 6.75 17.06
CA ASP A 50 -1.25 5.59 16.25
C ASP A 50 -0.93 6.00 14.81
N ASP A 51 0.12 5.41 14.24
CA ASP A 51 0.54 5.62 12.87
C ASP A 51 -0.19 4.65 11.92
N LEU A 52 -0.34 5.05 10.65
CA LEU A 52 -0.76 4.16 9.57
C LEU A 52 0.38 4.01 8.58
N VAL A 53 0.89 2.78 8.44
CA VAL A 53 1.93 2.43 7.47
C VAL A 53 1.34 1.46 6.44
N VAL A 54 1.36 1.88 5.18
CA VAL A 54 0.87 1.09 4.04
C VAL A 54 2.01 0.81 3.08
N TYR A 55 2.23 -0.46 2.74
CA TYR A 55 3.14 -0.83 1.65
C TYR A 55 2.36 -1.00 0.37
N ILE A 56 2.92 -0.53 -0.74
CA ILE A 56 2.40 -0.81 -2.09
C ILE A 56 3.49 -1.41 -2.97
N SER A 57 3.11 -2.32 -3.86
CA SER A 57 4.04 -2.93 -4.83
C SER A 57 3.29 -3.37 -6.08
N TYR A 58 4.00 -3.89 -7.08
CA TYR A 58 3.39 -4.50 -8.26
C TYR A 58 3.26 -6.01 -8.12
N THR A 59 2.17 -6.53 -8.65
CA THR A 59 2.02 -7.94 -9.03
C THR A 59 2.73 -8.23 -10.35
N PRO A 60 2.98 -9.51 -10.69
CA PRO A 60 3.51 -9.89 -12.01
C PRO A 60 2.66 -9.42 -13.21
N LYS A 61 1.37 -9.14 -12.99
CA LYS A 61 0.45 -8.57 -14.00
C LYS A 61 0.43 -7.03 -14.00
N TYR A 62 1.42 -6.40 -13.36
CA TYR A 62 1.57 -4.94 -13.25
C TYR A 62 0.40 -4.21 -12.58
N LYS A 63 -0.42 -4.92 -11.80
CA LYS A 63 -1.42 -4.32 -10.92
C LYS A 63 -0.77 -3.93 -9.60
N ILE A 64 -1.14 -2.77 -9.06
CA ILE A 64 -0.70 -2.35 -7.73
C ILE A 64 -1.43 -3.22 -6.68
N ARG A 65 -0.67 -3.71 -5.70
CA ARG A 65 -1.15 -4.38 -4.50
C ARG A 65 -0.77 -3.56 -3.26
N TYR A 66 -1.56 -3.60 -2.20
CA TYR A 66 -1.33 -2.85 -0.96
C TYR A 66 -1.49 -3.73 0.29
N ARG A 67 -0.80 -3.39 1.37
CA ARG A 67 -1.06 -3.96 2.71
C ARG A 67 -0.79 -2.92 3.78
N ILE A 68 -1.57 -2.97 4.85
CA ILE A 68 -1.23 -2.31 6.11
C ILE A 68 -0.17 -3.19 6.80
N VAL A 69 0.85 -2.58 7.41
CA VAL A 69 1.99 -3.32 8.01
C VAL A 69 2.12 -3.14 9.52
N ASN A 70 1.21 -2.40 10.13
CA ASN A 70 1.09 -2.24 11.57
C ASN A 70 -0.36 -2.43 11.99
N ASP A 71 -0.59 -2.72 13.27
CA ASP A 71 -1.94 -2.84 13.80
C ASP A 71 -2.65 -1.48 13.75
N VAL A 72 -3.89 -1.49 13.28
CA VAL A 72 -4.78 -0.32 13.26
C VAL A 72 -6.21 -0.75 13.60
N PRO A 73 -7.05 0.16 14.09
CA PRO A 73 -8.48 -0.11 14.28
C PRO A 73 -9.19 -0.56 12.99
N ALA A 74 -10.24 -1.37 13.12
CA ALA A 74 -10.96 -1.98 11.99
C ALA A 74 -11.62 -0.96 11.04
N ASP A 75 -12.01 0.21 11.54
CA ASP A 75 -12.54 1.30 10.72
C ASP A 75 -11.46 1.91 9.81
N ILE A 76 -10.20 1.96 10.27
CA ILE A 76 -9.04 2.36 9.45
C ILE A 76 -8.75 1.30 8.38
N GLU A 77 -8.79 0.02 8.73
CA GLU A 77 -8.64 -1.07 7.75
C GLU A 77 -9.70 -0.98 6.65
N TYR A 78 -10.96 -0.79 7.05
CA TYR A 78 -12.09 -0.63 6.13
C TYR A 78 -11.89 0.59 5.23
N PHE A 79 -11.53 1.73 5.79
CA PHE A 79 -11.28 2.95 5.02
C PHE A 79 -10.17 2.75 3.98
N VAL A 80 -9.03 2.16 4.36
CA VAL A 80 -7.93 1.89 3.43
C VAL A 80 -8.37 0.93 2.34
N ALA A 81 -9.09 -0.14 2.68
CA ALA A 81 -9.58 -1.11 1.72
C ALA A 81 -10.57 -0.51 0.70
N GLU A 82 -11.47 0.34 1.18
CA GLU A 82 -12.44 1.08 0.38
C GLU A 82 -11.75 1.99 -0.64
N ARG A 83 -10.80 2.81 -0.18
CA ARG A 83 -10.04 3.75 -1.03
C ARG A 83 -9.17 3.02 -2.06
N CYS A 84 -8.43 2.00 -1.64
CA CYS A 84 -7.60 1.20 -2.54
C CYS A 84 -8.44 0.41 -3.56
N GLY A 85 -9.61 -0.11 -3.15
CA GLY A 85 -10.54 -0.80 -4.02
C GLY A 85 -11.07 0.09 -5.16
N ARG A 86 -11.43 1.34 -4.87
CA ARG A 86 -11.84 2.32 -5.90
C ARG A 86 -10.76 2.62 -6.94
N LEU A 87 -9.48 2.51 -6.56
CA LEU A 87 -8.33 2.68 -7.45
C LEU A 87 -7.97 1.39 -8.23
N GLY A 88 -8.68 0.29 -7.96
CA GLY A 88 -8.39 -1.02 -8.55
C GLY A 88 -7.14 -1.70 -7.98
N TYR A 89 -6.70 -1.31 -6.78
CA TYR A 89 -5.55 -1.92 -6.11
C TYR A 89 -5.98 -3.20 -5.39
N LEU A 90 -5.08 -4.19 -5.37
CA LEU A 90 -5.35 -5.51 -4.81
C LEU A 90 -4.86 -5.61 -3.37
N LEU A 91 -5.63 -6.25 -2.49
CA LEU A 91 -5.14 -6.56 -1.14
C LEU A 91 -3.97 -7.55 -1.22
N TRP A 92 -2.82 -7.18 -0.67
CA TRP A 92 -1.63 -7.99 -0.57
C TRP A 92 -1.68 -8.83 0.71
N ARG A 93 -2.30 -10.00 0.60
CA ARG A 93 -2.32 -10.98 1.69
C ARG A 93 -0.92 -11.58 1.86
N SER A 94 -0.42 -11.63 3.09
CA SER A 94 0.69 -12.52 3.42
C SER A 94 0.15 -13.94 3.33
N TYR A 95 0.77 -14.81 2.53
CA TYR A 95 0.59 -16.24 2.76
C TYR A 95 1.32 -16.54 4.06
N VAL A 96 0.58 -16.88 5.11
CA VAL A 96 1.15 -17.62 6.23
C VAL A 96 1.14 -19.06 5.72
N GLU A 97 2.31 -19.62 5.38
CA GLU A 97 2.41 -21.07 5.29
C GLU A 97 2.14 -21.59 6.70
N GLU A 98 1.02 -22.28 6.90
CA GLU A 98 0.84 -23.10 8.10
C GLU A 98 1.98 -24.13 8.07
N VAL A 99 2.96 -23.95 8.96
CA VAL A 99 3.91 -25.01 9.28
C VAL A 99 3.09 -26.09 9.98
N VAL A 100 2.75 -27.14 9.24
CA VAL A 100 2.18 -28.36 9.81
C VAL A 100 3.35 -29.12 10.42
N ASP A 101 3.45 -29.09 11.75
CA ASP A 101 4.30 -30.00 12.53
C ASP A 101 3.82 -31.46 12.44
#